data_AF-J8AM90-F1
#
_entry.id   AF-J8AM90-F1
#
_cell.length_a   1.000
_cell.length_b   1.000
_cell.length_c   1.000
_cell.angle_alpha   90.00
_cell.angle_beta   90.00
_cell.angle_gamma   90.00
#
_symmetry.space_group_name_H-M   'P 1'
#
loop_
_entity.id
_entity.type
_entity.pdbx_description
1 polymer ?
#
loop_
_entity_poly.entity_id
_entity_poly.type
_entity_poly.pdbx_seq_one_letter_code
_entity_poly.pdbx_strand_id
1 'polypeptide(L)'
;MNFPIQRSKLGIIFVSITLAFMVIYPIVMFFTRKGDWASALIGMGLCFIVNVPLVWEMFIKKHKVENGILKYGILNDDVVLKDIRVVRQVGKSFEITTNAYKVHMIAMPQDPDEFLALIEKENPHVKIEMVGKK
;
A
#
# COMPACT_ATOMS: atom_id res chain seq x y z
N MET A 1 -14.52 1.91 -6.81
CA MET A 1 -13.69 3.11 -6.58
C MET A 1 -12.31 2.70 -6.13
N ASN A 2 -11.25 3.35 -6.60
CA ASN A 2 -9.87 3.04 -6.20
C ASN A 2 -9.35 4.19 -5.34
N PHE A 3 -8.84 3.87 -4.16
CA PHE A 3 -8.19 4.83 -3.27
C PHE A 3 -6.69 4.48 -3.19
N PRO A 4 -5.83 5.27 -3.86
CA PRO A 4 -4.39 5.14 -3.68
C PRO A 4 -4.02 5.35 -2.21
N ILE A 5 -2.96 4.70 -1.75
CA ILE A 5 -2.48 4.83 -0.37
C ILE A 5 -1.53 6.02 -0.28
N GLN A 6 -1.63 6.81 0.78
CA GLN A 6 -0.69 7.89 1.06
C GLN A 6 0.70 7.31 1.37
N ARG A 7 1.67 7.56 0.48
CA ARG A 7 3.05 7.05 0.61
C ARG A 7 4.02 8.16 1.02
N SER A 8 5.11 7.75 1.68
CA SER A 8 6.23 8.65 1.98
C SER A 8 6.96 9.03 0.69
N LYS A 9 7.15 10.34 0.45
CA LYS A 9 7.94 10.84 -0.69
C LYS A 9 9.37 10.28 -0.68
N LEU A 10 9.99 10.20 0.50
CA LEU A 10 11.33 9.63 0.66
C LEU A 10 11.35 8.13 0.35
N GLY A 11 10.30 7.40 0.76
CA GLY A 11 10.17 5.98 0.43
C GLY A 11 10.09 5.77 -1.09
N ILE A 12 9.32 6.62 -1.77
CA ILE A 12 9.21 6.60 -3.23
C ILE A 12 10.57 6.82 -3.89
N ILE A 13 11.28 7.87 -3.49
CA ILE A 13 12.61 8.20 -4.03
C ILE A 13 13.59 7.05 -3.78
N PHE A 14 13.61 6.49 -2.57
CA PHE A 14 14.51 5.41 -2.21
C PHE A 14 14.33 4.18 -3.11
N VAL A 15 13.10 3.67 -3.22
CA VAL A 15 12.83 2.49 -4.06
C VAL A 15 13.06 2.80 -5.54
N SER A 16 12.75 4.01 -6.02
CA SER A 16 13.07 4.42 -7.39
C SER A 16 14.58 4.40 -7.67
N ILE A 17 15.40 4.86 -6.71
CA ILE A 17 16.86 4.78 -6.80
C ILE A 17 17.32 3.32 -6.81
N THR A 18 16.79 2.47 -5.93
CA THR A 18 17.13 1.05 -5.89
C THR A 18 16.81 0.35 -7.21
N LEU A 19 15.66 0.66 -7.83
CA LEU A 19 15.29 0.16 -9.14
C LEU A 19 16.22 0.66 -10.25
N ALA A 20 16.63 1.93 -10.23
CA ALA A 20 17.58 2.47 -11.20
C ALA A 20 18.94 1.76 -11.09
N PHE A 21 19.45 1.57 -9.87
CA PHE A 21 20.68 0.80 -9.62
C PHE A 21 20.60 -0.62 -10.14
N MET A 22 19.44 -1.26 -10.04
CA MET A 22 19.24 -2.62 -10.51
C MET A 22 19.40 -2.78 -12.03
N VAL A 23 19.08 -1.75 -12.82
CA VAL A 23 19.30 -1.75 -14.28
C VAL A 23 20.75 -1.38 -14.60
N ILE A 24 21.29 -0.39 -13.91
CA ILE A 24 22.63 0.15 -14.19
C ILE A 24 23.73 -0.83 -13.78
N TYR A 25 23.60 -1.49 -12.62
CA TYR A 25 24.64 -2.36 -12.06
C TYR A 25 24.99 -3.55 -12.96
N PRO A 26 24.03 -4.31 -13.52
CA PRO A 26 24.34 -5.38 -14.48
C PRO A 26 25.01 -4.86 -15.75
N ILE A 27 24.60 -3.69 -16.25
CA ILE A 27 25.21 -3.06 -17.43
C ILE A 27 26.67 -2.72 -17.15
N VAL A 28 26.97 -2.10 -16.00
CA VAL A 28 28.35 -1.78 -15.60
C VAL A 28 29.18 -3.05 -15.42
N MET A 29 28.62 -4.08 -14.78
CA MET A 29 29.28 -5.38 -14.60
C MET A 29 29.57 -6.08 -15.93
N PHE A 30 28.67 -5.96 -16.90
CA PHE A 30 28.84 -6.50 -18.26
C PHE A 30 30.06 -5.91 -18.97
N PHE A 31 30.29 -4.61 -18.84
CA PHE A 31 31.46 -3.95 -19.46
C PHE A 31 32.76 -4.15 -18.68
N THR A 32 32.69 -4.34 -17.36
CA THR A 32 33.89 -4.40 -16.49
C THR A 32 34.42 -5.81 -16.24
N ARG A 33 33.56 -6.85 -16.23
CA ARG A 33 33.96 -8.25 -16.03
C ARG A 33 33.68 -9.06 -17.29
N LYS A 34 34.67 -9.13 -18.19
CA LYS A 34 34.68 -10.03 -19.36
C LYS A 34 34.68 -11.52 -18.94
N GLY A 35 33.56 -12.06 -18.45
CA GLY A 35 33.38 -13.52 -18.39
C GLY A 35 32.79 -14.13 -17.13
N ASP A 36 32.55 -13.40 -16.03
CA ASP A 36 31.88 -13.97 -14.85
C ASP A 36 30.37 -13.70 -14.86
N TRP A 37 29.71 -14.31 -15.85
CA TRP A 37 28.26 -14.17 -16.07
C TRP A 37 27.43 -14.79 -14.95
N ALA A 38 27.98 -15.79 -14.25
CA ALA A 38 27.28 -16.49 -13.18
C ALA A 38 27.04 -15.57 -11.97
N SER A 39 28.06 -14.82 -11.53
CA SER A 39 27.89 -13.87 -10.41
C SER A 39 26.96 -12.70 -10.77
N ALA A 40 27.01 -12.22 -12.01
CA ALA A 40 26.11 -11.18 -12.50
C ALA A 40 24.63 -11.65 -12.53
N LEU A 41 24.36 -12.88 -12.98
CA LEU A 41 23.03 -13.48 -12.99
C LEU A 41 22.48 -13.71 -11.57
N ILE A 42 23.32 -14.19 -10.65
CA ILE A 42 22.94 -14.38 -9.24
C ILE A 42 22.62 -13.04 -8.59
N GLY A 43 23.44 -12.02 -8.83
CA GLY A 43 23.20 -10.65 -8.34
C GLY A 43 21.87 -10.08 -8.87
N MET A 44 21.61 -10.24 -10.17
CA MET A 44 20.32 -9.84 -10.76
C MET A 44 19.14 -10.58 -10.13
N GLY A 45 19.24 -11.91 -9.97
CA GLY A 45 18.19 -12.73 -9.37
C GLY A 45 17.84 -12.31 -7.94
N LEU A 46 18.85 -12.10 -7.09
CA LEU A 46 18.65 -11.61 -5.73
C LEU A 46 18.04 -10.20 -5.70
N CYS A 47 18.48 -9.32 -6.59
CA CYS A 47 17.86 -7.99 -6.72
C CYS A 47 16.39 -8.07 -7.11
N PHE A 48 15.99 -8.93 -8.06
CA PHE A 48 14.58 -9.10 -8.43
C PHE A 48 13.72 -9.56 -7.24
N ILE A 49 14.18 -10.57 -6.49
CA ILE A 49 13.43 -11.14 -5.36
C ILE A 49 13.15 -10.10 -4.28
N VAL A 50 14.13 -9.26 -3.96
CA VAL A 50 13.96 -8.22 -2.92
C VAL A 50 13.12 -7.05 -3.42
N ASN A 51 13.25 -6.65 -4.69
CA ASN A 51 12.62 -5.45 -5.21
C ASN A 51 11.16 -5.66 -5.66
N VAL A 52 10.77 -6.85 -6.13
CA VAL A 52 9.39 -7.11 -6.56
C VAL A 52 8.37 -6.84 -5.42
N PRO A 53 8.57 -7.35 -4.19
CA PRO A 53 7.71 -7.00 -3.06
C PRO A 53 7.69 -5.50 -2.73
N LEU A 54 8.84 -4.80 -2.86
CA LEU A 54 8.94 -3.36 -2.60
C LEU A 54 8.15 -2.55 -3.63
N VAL A 55 8.26 -2.89 -4.91
CA VAL A 55 7.48 -2.26 -5.98
C VAL A 55 6.00 -2.52 -5.79
N TRP A 56 5.63 -3.75 -5.44
CA TRP A 56 4.25 -4.12 -5.18
C TRP A 56 3.66 -3.31 -4.02
N GLU A 57 4.36 -3.30 -2.89
CA GLU A 57 3.92 -2.57 -1.69
C GLU A 57 3.88 -1.07 -1.94
N MET A 58 4.78 -0.48 -2.72
CA MET A 58 4.77 0.97 -2.93
C MET A 58 3.82 1.46 -4.02
N PHE A 59 3.80 0.80 -5.18
CA PHE A 59 3.19 1.34 -6.40
C PHE A 59 1.87 0.64 -6.77
N ILE A 60 1.73 -0.65 -6.46
CA ILE A 60 0.59 -1.44 -6.92
C ILE A 60 -0.50 -1.53 -5.85
N LYS A 61 -0.10 -1.68 -4.58
CA LYS A 61 -1.03 -1.80 -3.46
C LYS A 61 -1.82 -0.50 -3.28
N LYS A 62 -3.13 -0.64 -3.43
CA LYS A 62 -4.16 0.41 -3.30
C LYS A 62 -5.39 -0.21 -2.64
N HIS A 63 -6.21 0.63 -2.04
CA HIS A 63 -7.51 0.20 -1.52
C HIS A 63 -8.52 0.22 -2.66
N LYS A 64 -9.30 -0.84 -2.78
CA LYS A 64 -10.32 -0.97 -3.82
C LYS A 64 -11.67 -1.18 -3.17
N VAL A 65 -12.64 -0.33 -3.51
CA VAL A 65 -14.03 -0.51 -3.12
C VAL A 65 -14.83 -1.01 -4.31
N GLU A 66 -15.41 -2.19 -4.20
CA GLU A 66 -16.29 -2.80 -5.21
C GLU A 66 -17.60 -3.18 -4.56
N ASN A 67 -18.73 -2.70 -5.09
CA ASN A 67 -20.08 -3.03 -4.60
C ASN A 67 -20.24 -2.86 -3.07
N GLY A 68 -19.67 -1.80 -2.49
CA GLY A 68 -19.72 -1.54 -1.06
C GLY A 68 -18.78 -2.43 -0.22
N ILE A 69 -17.84 -3.15 -0.83
CA ILE A 69 -16.83 -3.98 -0.15
C ILE A 69 -15.45 -3.37 -0.36
N LEU A 70 -14.76 -3.10 0.74
CA LEU A 70 -13.38 -2.65 0.80
C LEU A 70 -12.41 -3.84 0.77
N LYS A 71 -11.57 -3.87 -0.26
CA LYS A 71 -10.43 -4.78 -0.42
C LYS A 71 -9.14 -3.97 -0.26
N TYR A 72 -8.37 -4.26 0.79
CA TYR A 72 -7.17 -3.48 1.15
C TYR A 72 -5.87 -4.33 1.22
N GLY A 73 -5.87 -5.47 0.53
CA GLY A 73 -4.74 -6.39 0.39
C GLY A 73 -5.19 -7.69 -0.25
N ILE A 74 -4.25 -8.52 -0.72
CA ILE A 74 -4.58 -9.85 -1.30
C ILE A 74 -4.88 -10.87 -0.19
N LEU A 75 -4.21 -10.74 0.96
CA LEU A 75 -4.30 -11.69 2.08
C LEU A 75 -5.19 -11.18 3.22
N ASN A 76 -5.83 -10.02 3.06
CA ASN A 76 -6.66 -9.42 4.10
C ASN A 76 -8.13 -9.78 3.88
N ASP A 77 -8.86 -9.93 4.98
CA ASP A 77 -10.31 -10.07 4.96
C ASP A 77 -10.96 -8.86 4.29
N ASP A 78 -11.92 -9.13 3.41
CA ASP A 78 -12.79 -8.12 2.81
C ASP A 78 -13.65 -7.45 3.89
N VAL A 79 -13.78 -6.13 3.83
CA VAL A 79 -14.56 -5.34 4.79
C VAL A 79 -15.76 -4.74 4.09
N VAL A 80 -16.97 -5.09 4.52
CA VAL A 80 -18.18 -4.49 3.97
C VAL A 80 -18.37 -3.10 4.58
N LEU A 81 -18.51 -2.06 3.74
CA LEU A 81 -18.59 -0.67 4.19
C LEU A 81 -19.79 -0.41 5.11
N LYS A 82 -20.95 -1.01 4.79
CA LYS A 82 -22.15 -0.92 5.63
C LYS A 82 -21.96 -1.48 7.04
N ASP A 83 -21.00 -2.39 7.21
CA ASP A 83 -20.72 -3.05 8.49
C ASP A 83 -19.70 -2.28 9.32
N ILE A 84 -19.13 -1.19 8.80
CA ILE A 84 -18.18 -0.36 9.53
C ILE A 84 -18.93 0.45 10.59
N ARG A 85 -18.60 0.24 11.87
CA ARG A 85 -19.17 1.00 13.00
C ARG A 85 -18.33 2.18 13.38
N VAL A 86 -17.01 2.00 13.43
CA VAL A 86 -16.09 3.02 13.91
C VAL A 86 -14.91 3.10 12.95
N VAL A 87 -14.59 4.32 12.53
CA VAL A 87 -13.35 4.62 11.84
C VAL A 87 -12.56 5.58 12.71
N ARG A 88 -11.36 5.18 13.11
CA ARG A 88 -10.48 5.98 13.96
C ARG A 88 -9.16 6.23 13.27
N GLN A 89 -8.68 7.47 13.34
CA GLN A 89 -7.33 7.77 12.89
C GLN A 89 -6.30 7.36 13.94
N VAL A 90 -5.37 6.49 13.57
CA VAL A 90 -4.26 6.03 14.42
C VAL A 90 -2.95 6.27 13.67
N GLY A 91 -2.29 7.39 13.98
CA GLY A 91 -1.06 7.81 13.31
C GLY A 91 -1.26 8.02 11.80
N LYS A 92 -0.61 7.19 10.98
CA LYS A 92 -0.67 7.21 9.49
C LYS A 92 -1.61 6.15 8.89
N SER A 93 -2.56 5.67 9.70
CA SER A 93 -3.48 4.60 9.35
C SER A 93 -4.89 4.92 9.84
N PHE A 94 -5.88 4.26 9.25
CA PHE A 94 -7.22 4.14 9.82
C PHE A 94 -7.39 2.78 10.48
N GLU A 95 -7.93 2.81 11.69
CA GLU A 95 -8.47 1.66 12.38
C GLU A 95 -9.97 1.60 12.11
N ILE A 96 -10.42 0.48 11.53
CA ILE A 96 -11.79 0.25 11.14
C ILE A 96 -12.34 -0.89 12.01
N THR A 97 -13.38 -0.60 12.77
CA THR A 97 -14.10 -1.61 13.56
C THR A 97 -15.41 -1.94 12.88
N THR A 98 -15.66 -3.23 12.67
CA THR A 98 -16.89 -3.73 12.04
C THR A 98 -17.96 -4.11 13.07
N ASN A 99 -19.19 -4.36 12.60
CA ASN A 99 -20.31 -4.88 13.37
C ASN A 99 -19.97 -6.18 14.12
N ALA A 100 -19.09 -7.00 13.55
CA ALA A 100 -18.61 -8.24 14.15
C ALA A 100 -17.48 -8.03 15.18
N TYR A 101 -17.23 -6.78 15.59
CA TYR A 101 -16.12 -6.38 16.47
C TYR A 101 -14.73 -6.78 15.95
N LYS A 102 -14.60 -7.08 14.65
CA LYS A 102 -13.29 -7.23 14.01
C LYS A 102 -12.69 -5.85 13.80
N VAL A 103 -11.42 -5.72 14.16
CA VAL A 103 -10.62 -4.50 13.98
C VAL A 103 -9.65 -4.69 12.84
N HIS A 104 -9.69 -3.78 11.88
CA HIS A 104 -8.88 -3.80 10.67
C HIS A 104 -8.05 -2.52 10.64
N MET A 105 -6.72 -2.63 10.54
CA MET A 105 -5.89 -1.48 10.24
C MET A 105 -5.65 -1.37 8.75
N ILE A 106 -6.03 -0.22 8.18
CA ILE A 106 -5.75 0.11 6.79
C ILE A 106 -4.81 1.32 6.72
N ALA A 107 -3.92 1.33 5.75
CA ALA A 107 -3.05 2.48 5.51
C ALA A 107 -3.91 3.70 5.10
N MET A 108 -3.47 4.92 5.47
CA MET A 108 -4.19 6.15 5.12
C MET A 108 -4.40 6.26 3.59
N PRO A 109 -5.64 6.43 3.10
CA PRO A 109 -5.90 6.79 1.71
C PRO A 109 -5.26 8.13 1.35
N GLN A 110 -4.93 8.33 0.08
CA GLN A 110 -4.42 9.61 -0.42
C GLN A 110 -5.46 10.73 -0.31
N ASP A 111 -6.73 10.41 -0.56
CA ASP A 111 -7.89 11.26 -0.28
C ASP A 111 -8.71 10.65 0.86
N PRO A 112 -8.43 11.02 2.12
CA PRO A 112 -9.14 10.46 3.28
C PRO A 112 -10.58 10.97 3.38
N ASP A 113 -10.86 12.22 2.97
CA ASP A 113 -12.19 12.80 3.10
C ASP A 113 -13.17 12.14 2.11
N GLU A 114 -12.75 11.88 0.86
CA GLU A 114 -13.55 11.14 -0.12
C GLU A 114 -13.82 9.69 0.33
N PHE A 115 -12.82 9.04 0.93
CA PHE A 115 -12.98 7.70 1.47
C PHE A 115 -13.97 7.64 2.63
N LEU A 116 -13.90 8.60 3.56
CA LEU A 116 -14.82 8.69 4.69
C LEU A 116 -16.24 9.02 4.24
N ALA A 117 -16.40 9.95 3.29
CA ALA A 117 -17.70 10.28 2.72
C ALA A 117 -18.38 9.07 2.06
N LEU A 118 -17.60 8.19 1.43
CA LEU A 118 -18.12 6.92 0.89
C LEU A 118 -18.61 5.98 2.00
N ILE A 119 -17.89 5.90 3.12
CA ILE A 119 -18.31 5.09 4.27
C ILE A 119 -19.59 5.65 4.89
N GLU A 120 -19.66 6.97 5.11
CA GLU A 120 -20.86 7.63 5.66
C GLU A 120 -22.08 7.44 4.75
N LYS A 121 -21.88 7.46 3.43
CA LYS A 121 -22.95 7.22 2.45
C LYS A 121 -23.52 5.80 2.56
N GLU A 122 -22.66 4.79 2.74
CA GLU A 122 -23.06 3.39 2.87
C GLU A 122 -23.56 3.05 4.29
N ASN A 123 -23.06 3.74 5.31
CA ASN A 123 -23.53 3.64 6.70
C ASN A 123 -23.59 5.02 7.37
N PRO A 124 -24.77 5.66 7.41
CA PRO A 124 -24.96 6.97 8.06
C PRO A 124 -24.74 6.96 9.58
N HIS A 125 -24.65 5.79 10.21
CA HIS A 125 -24.46 5.64 11.66
C HIS A 125 -23.00 5.36 12.05
N VAL A 126 -22.07 5.43 11.09
CA VAL A 126 -20.65 5.26 11.38
C VAL A 126 -20.16 6.36 12.32
N LYS A 127 -19.36 5.97 13.32
CA LYS A 127 -18.66 6.91 14.19
C LYS A 127 -17.27 7.17 13.63
N ILE A 128 -16.97 8.42 13.30
CA ILE A 128 -15.65 8.81 12.77
C ILE A 128 -14.90 9.63 13.81
N GLU A 129 -13.73 9.13 14.22
CA GLU A 129 -12.86 9.72 15.24
C GLU A 129 -11.52 10.13 14.60
N MET A 130 -11.41 11.40 14.19
CA MET A 130 -10.21 11.96 13.55
C MET A 130 -9.35 12.70 14.58
N VAL A 131 -8.03 12.58 14.48
CA VAL A 131 -7.12 13.32 15.37
C VAL A 131 -7.00 14.76 14.87
N GLY A 132 -7.56 15.72 15.60
CA GLY A 132 -7.39 17.16 15.34
C GLY A 132 -8.59 17.88 14.71
N LYS A 133 -9.67 17.18 14.36
CA LYS A 133 -10.98 17.83 14.11
C LYS A 133 -11.75 17.85 15.44
N LYS A 134 -11.65 18.98 16.16
CA LYS A 134 -12.64 19.38 17.18
C LYS A 134 -13.77 20.10 16.49
#